data_AF-A0A0C3IN96-F1
#
_entry.id   AF-A0A0C3IN96-F1
#
_cell.length_a   1.000
_cell.length_b   1.000
_cell.length_c   1.000
_cell.angle_alpha   90.00
_cell.angle_beta   90.00
_cell.angle_gamma   90.00
#
_symmetry.space_group_name_H-M   'P 1'
#
loop_
_entity.id
_entity.type
_entity.pdbx_description
1 polymer ?
#
loop_
_entity_poly.entity_id
_entity_poly.type
_entity_poly.pdbx_seq_one_letter_code
_entity_poly.pdbx_strand_id
1 'polypeptide(L)'
;IPKPHSLFPLAWRKASKDMSRVKSGTVDPGYCFLKPTLLVNVTTPEQKKMYMLNWLSAHVAWMNQVDIWSLQKNPSPQMWRDFLNGTDTEHLPSGTQSASTKLAAQVILGDIIQAAHDDPVHMSEESEWRGMQVQAASLSDLPLHFTCSLLWELYELNFHYELCALDQALVPQLWPNSLDKYTHQSLLWSIFPGGCGLSSWSAPLPQEPHDLGLTASEMEVALPYLNKFCQLLSAWPGVPFHLKSPIKLDGSDCI
;
A
#
# COMPACT_ATOMS: atom_id res chain seq x y z
N ILE A 1 -10.61 -0.18 -18.13
CA ILE A 1 -9.33 -0.84 -17.79
C ILE A 1 -8.37 -0.59 -18.95
N PRO A 2 -7.29 0.17 -18.77
CA PRO A 2 -6.29 0.35 -19.81
C PRO A 2 -5.68 -1.00 -20.17
N LYS A 3 -5.45 -1.23 -21.47
CA LYS A 3 -4.82 -2.48 -21.90
C LYS A 3 -3.38 -2.48 -21.39
N PRO A 4 -2.90 -3.58 -20.79
CA PRO A 4 -1.49 -3.67 -20.41
C PRO A 4 -0.63 -3.41 -21.63
N HIS A 5 0.47 -2.67 -21.44
CA HIS A 5 1.41 -2.36 -22.51
C HIS A 5 1.75 -3.64 -23.29
N SER A 6 1.76 -3.57 -24.62
CA SER A 6 1.88 -4.74 -25.51
C SER A 6 3.13 -5.59 -25.23
N LEU A 7 4.15 -4.98 -24.63
CA LEU A 7 5.39 -5.64 -24.21
C LEU A 7 5.29 -6.41 -22.89
N PHE A 8 4.34 -6.11 -22.01
CA PHE A 8 4.23 -6.77 -20.71
C PHE A 8 4.01 -8.30 -20.82
N PRO A 9 3.10 -8.81 -21.68
CA PRO A 9 2.96 -10.25 -21.88
C PRO A 9 4.24 -10.93 -22.40
N LEU A 10 5.02 -10.23 -23.24
CA LEU A 10 6.29 -10.73 -23.77
C LEU A 10 7.36 -10.78 -22.67
N ALA A 11 7.48 -9.71 -21.87
CA ALA A 11 8.38 -9.67 -20.72
C ALA A 11 8.02 -10.74 -19.68
N TRP A 12 6.73 -10.90 -19.36
CA TRP A 12 6.25 -11.90 -18.41
C TRP A 12 6.54 -13.34 -18.85
N ARG A 13 6.54 -13.62 -20.17
CA ARG A 13 6.95 -14.92 -20.70
C ARG A 13 8.45 -15.18 -20.54
N LYS A 14 9.28 -14.14 -20.64
CA LYS A 14 10.73 -14.23 -20.47
C LYS A 14 11.17 -14.24 -19.00
N ALA A 15 10.32 -13.78 -18.09
CA ALA A 15 10.60 -13.81 -16.66
C ALA A 15 10.82 -15.26 -16.19
N SER A 16 11.91 -15.48 -15.44
CA SER A 16 12.18 -16.77 -14.82
C SER A 16 11.10 -17.07 -13.77
N LYS A 17 10.41 -18.20 -13.94
CA LYS A 17 9.36 -18.71 -13.03
C LYS A 17 9.88 -19.77 -12.05
N ASP A 18 11.20 -19.87 -11.94
CA ASP A 18 11.85 -20.86 -11.09
C ASP A 18 11.60 -20.54 -9.62
N MET A 19 10.77 -21.36 -8.97
CA MET A 19 10.43 -21.21 -7.56
C MET A 19 11.60 -21.48 -6.61
N SER A 20 12.66 -22.17 -7.05
CA SER A 20 13.84 -22.40 -6.22
C SER A 20 14.57 -21.10 -5.85
N ARG A 21 14.32 -20.02 -6.61
CA ARG A 21 14.84 -18.68 -6.35
C ARG A 21 14.07 -17.95 -5.24
N VAL A 22 12.86 -18.39 -4.92
CA VAL A 22 12.01 -17.76 -3.90
C VAL A 22 12.33 -18.38 -2.54
N LYS A 23 12.99 -17.62 -1.67
CA LYS A 23 13.25 -18.04 -0.29
C LYS A 23 11.99 -17.76 0.54
N SER A 24 11.38 -18.81 1.07
CA SER A 24 10.23 -18.67 1.98
C SER A 24 10.66 -18.01 3.29
N GLY A 25 9.78 -17.18 3.86
CA GLY A 25 10.01 -16.54 5.16
C GLY A 25 10.98 -15.36 5.16
N THR A 26 11.42 -14.89 3.98
CA THR A 26 12.29 -13.70 3.85
C THR A 26 11.54 -12.39 4.04
N VAL A 27 10.25 -12.34 3.67
CA VAL A 27 9.35 -11.20 3.87
C VAL A 27 8.14 -11.68 4.66
N ASP A 28 7.61 -10.84 5.54
CA ASP A 28 6.37 -11.12 6.27
C ASP A 28 5.21 -11.31 5.28
N PRO A 29 4.45 -12.42 5.33
CA PRO A 29 3.31 -12.65 4.46
C PRO A 29 2.08 -11.78 4.79
N GLY A 30 2.09 -11.01 5.88
CA GLY A 30 1.06 -10.04 6.21
C GLY A 30 1.01 -8.85 5.24
N TYR A 31 -0.11 -8.13 5.24
CA TYR A 31 -0.30 -6.95 4.39
C TYR A 31 -0.29 -5.70 5.24
N CYS A 32 0.61 -4.77 4.93
CA CYS A 32 0.70 -3.48 5.63
C CYS A 32 -0.57 -2.65 5.43
N PHE A 33 -1.26 -2.77 4.30
CA PHE A 33 -2.56 -2.14 4.07
C PHE A 33 -3.64 -3.17 3.74
N LEU A 34 -4.90 -2.75 3.76
CA LEU A 34 -5.99 -3.62 3.31
C LEU A 34 -5.79 -4.05 1.87
N LYS A 35 -6.03 -5.33 1.60
CA LYS A 35 -6.21 -5.77 0.22
C LYS A 35 -7.46 -5.12 -0.36
N PRO A 36 -7.37 -4.46 -1.52
CA PRO A 36 -8.53 -3.82 -2.17
C PRO A 36 -9.72 -4.79 -2.38
N THR A 37 -9.42 -6.07 -2.63
CA THR A 37 -10.44 -7.12 -2.80
C THR A 37 -11.29 -7.39 -1.54
N LEU A 38 -10.81 -7.05 -0.34
CA LEU A 38 -11.58 -7.16 0.89
C LEU A 38 -12.76 -6.17 0.92
N LEU A 39 -12.63 -5.02 0.26
CA LEU A 39 -13.71 -4.03 0.16
C LEU A 39 -14.67 -4.33 -1.00
N VAL A 40 -14.13 -4.81 -2.13
CA VAL A 40 -14.92 -5.02 -3.36
C VAL A 40 -15.74 -6.31 -3.32
N ASN A 41 -15.23 -7.37 -2.68
CA ASN A 41 -15.89 -8.67 -2.70
C ASN A 41 -17.05 -8.79 -1.70
N VAL A 42 -17.35 -7.73 -0.92
CA VAL A 42 -18.46 -7.72 0.02
C VAL A 42 -19.76 -7.57 -0.73
N THR A 43 -20.63 -8.58 -0.62
CA THR A 43 -21.89 -8.63 -1.37
C THR A 43 -23.07 -8.01 -0.63
N THR A 44 -23.02 -7.92 0.71
CA THR A 44 -24.11 -7.35 1.51
C THR A 44 -23.90 -5.85 1.73
N PRO A 45 -24.91 -5.00 1.48
CA PRO A 45 -24.82 -3.55 1.67
C PRO A 45 -24.40 -3.15 3.10
N GLU A 46 -24.90 -3.87 4.10
CA GLU A 46 -24.64 -3.60 5.52
C GLU A 46 -23.17 -3.87 5.87
N GLN A 47 -22.61 -5.00 5.41
CA GLN A 47 -21.22 -5.33 5.66
C GLN A 47 -20.29 -4.41 4.87
N LYS A 48 -20.66 -4.02 3.65
CA LYS A 48 -19.88 -3.06 2.86
C LYS A 48 -19.82 -1.71 3.57
N LYS A 49 -20.96 -1.24 4.08
CA LYS A 49 -21.03 -0.02 4.90
C LYS A 49 -20.13 -0.12 6.13
N MET A 50 -20.18 -1.23 6.87
CA MET A 50 -19.34 -1.44 8.05
C MET A 50 -17.85 -1.42 7.71
N TYR A 51 -17.44 -2.12 6.64
CA TYR A 51 -16.05 -2.18 6.21
C TYR A 51 -15.52 -0.81 5.81
N MET A 52 -16.31 -0.05 5.05
CA MET A 52 -15.93 1.30 4.65
C MET A 52 -15.83 2.23 5.84
N LEU A 53 -16.81 2.18 6.75
CA LEU A 53 -16.81 3.00 7.96
C LEU A 53 -15.56 2.75 8.80
N ASN A 54 -15.32 1.50 9.18
CA ASN A 54 -14.20 1.13 10.04
C ASN A 54 -12.85 1.47 9.37
N TRP A 55 -12.70 1.23 8.06
CA TRP A 55 -11.46 1.59 7.35
C TRP A 55 -11.23 3.10 7.33
N LEU A 56 -12.24 3.89 6.94
CA LEU A 56 -12.10 5.34 6.81
C LEU A 56 -11.78 6.00 8.15
N SER A 57 -12.42 5.54 9.23
CA SER A 57 -12.14 6.02 10.59
C SER A 57 -10.74 5.66 11.07
N ALA A 58 -10.23 4.47 10.75
CA ALA A 58 -8.88 4.07 11.10
C ALA A 58 -7.79 4.65 10.18
N HIS A 59 -8.15 5.12 8.99
CA HIS A 59 -7.22 5.36 7.89
C HIS A 59 -6.05 6.27 8.28
N VAL A 60 -6.36 7.43 8.87
CA VAL A 60 -5.34 8.42 9.25
C VAL A 60 -4.45 7.92 10.39
N ALA A 61 -5.07 7.30 11.41
CA ALA A 61 -4.33 6.71 12.52
C ALA A 61 -3.38 5.60 12.04
N TRP A 62 -3.84 4.76 11.11
CA TRP A 62 -3.04 3.68 10.53
C TRP A 62 -1.86 4.21 9.73
N MET A 63 -2.07 5.20 8.87
CA MET A 63 -0.97 5.85 8.14
C MET A 63 0.08 6.40 9.12
N ASN A 64 -0.34 7.13 10.15
CA ASN A 64 0.61 7.66 11.14
C ASN A 64 1.38 6.54 11.86
N GLN A 65 0.72 5.44 12.21
CA GLN A 65 1.38 4.31 12.86
C GLN A 65 2.42 3.66 11.94
N VAL A 66 2.08 3.44 10.66
CA VAL A 66 2.98 2.84 9.67
C VAL A 66 4.20 3.74 9.38
N ASP A 67 4.04 5.07 9.44
CA ASP A 67 5.15 6.01 9.24
C ASP A 67 6.13 6.01 10.42
N ILE A 68 5.60 6.02 11.66
CA ILE A 68 6.41 6.09 12.88
C ILE A 68 7.02 4.73 13.20
N TRP A 69 6.25 3.65 13.03
CA TRP A 69 6.64 2.30 13.39
C TRP A 69 6.97 1.57 12.10
N SER A 70 8.25 1.32 11.84
CA SER A 70 8.64 0.25 10.94
C SER A 70 8.12 -1.07 11.54
N LEU A 71 6.87 -1.42 11.21
CA LEU A 71 6.15 -2.55 11.77
C LEU A 71 7.03 -3.79 11.68
N GLN A 72 7.33 -4.39 12.83
CA GLN A 72 8.06 -5.66 12.86
C GLN A 72 7.22 -6.80 12.28
N LYS A 73 5.89 -6.61 12.27
CA LYS A 73 4.94 -7.58 11.75
C LYS A 73 3.71 -6.88 11.16
N ASN A 74 3.36 -7.24 9.93
CA ASN A 74 2.17 -6.77 9.25
C ASN A 74 0.92 -7.53 9.74
N PRO A 75 -0.26 -6.87 9.74
CA PRO A 75 -1.50 -7.57 9.99
C PRO A 75 -1.75 -8.69 8.97
N SER A 76 -2.24 -9.83 9.45
CA SER A 76 -2.67 -10.91 8.56
C SER A 76 -3.99 -10.56 7.86
N PRO A 77 -4.31 -11.20 6.72
CA PRO A 77 -5.61 -11.02 6.07
C PRO A 77 -6.82 -11.28 6.98
N GLN A 78 -6.68 -12.17 7.97
CA GLN A 78 -7.77 -12.45 8.91
C GLN A 78 -7.92 -11.33 9.94
N MET A 79 -6.82 -10.82 10.48
CA MET A 79 -6.85 -9.68 11.42
C MET A 79 -7.51 -8.45 10.79
N TRP A 80 -7.20 -8.19 9.51
CA TRP A 80 -7.88 -7.14 8.75
C TRP A 80 -9.39 -7.37 8.63
N ARG A 81 -9.84 -8.61 8.35
CA ARG A 81 -11.26 -8.92 8.30
C ARG A 81 -11.93 -8.76 9.66
N ASP A 82 -11.29 -9.21 10.74
CA ASP A 82 -11.86 -9.11 12.08
C ASP A 82 -12.02 -7.63 12.50
N PHE A 83 -11.03 -6.80 12.19
CA PHE A 83 -11.10 -5.35 12.36
C PHE A 83 -12.27 -4.72 11.57
N LEU A 84 -12.37 -5.03 10.28
CA LEU A 84 -13.40 -4.46 9.40
C LEU A 84 -14.82 -4.90 9.77
N ASN A 85 -15.00 -6.06 10.40
CA ASN A 85 -16.30 -6.49 10.91
C ASN A 85 -16.68 -5.83 12.25
N GLY A 86 -15.80 -4.99 12.83
CA GLY A 86 -16.04 -4.39 14.15
C GLY A 86 -16.07 -5.44 15.25
N THR A 87 -15.30 -6.52 15.11
CA THR A 87 -15.33 -7.61 16.08
C THR A 87 -14.80 -7.10 17.42
N ASP A 88 -15.70 -6.95 18.38
CA ASP A 88 -15.44 -6.38 19.69
C ASP A 88 -14.24 -7.09 20.35
N THR A 89 -13.09 -6.41 20.41
CA THR A 89 -11.86 -7.08 20.80
C THR A 89 -11.83 -7.46 22.28
N GLU A 90 -12.75 -6.91 23.07
CA GLU A 90 -12.70 -6.91 24.53
C GLU A 90 -13.31 -8.16 25.19
N HIS A 91 -14.27 -8.83 24.56
CA HIS A 91 -15.00 -9.93 25.19
C HIS A 91 -14.85 -11.27 24.45
N LEU A 92 -13.84 -12.07 24.80
CA LEU A 92 -13.82 -13.51 24.50
C LEU A 92 -13.12 -14.31 25.62
N PRO A 93 -13.54 -15.56 25.90
CA PRO A 93 -12.94 -16.38 26.95
C PRO A 93 -11.49 -16.81 26.60
N SER A 94 -10.61 -16.68 27.59
CA SER A 94 -9.20 -17.04 27.51
C SER A 94 -9.01 -18.55 27.31
N GLY A 95 -8.16 -18.96 26.35
CA GLY A 95 -7.68 -20.35 26.24
C GLY A 95 -7.80 -21.03 24.86
N THR A 96 -8.34 -20.38 23.83
CA THR A 96 -8.46 -20.96 22.47
C THR A 96 -7.45 -20.34 21.49
N GLN A 97 -7.13 -21.02 20.38
CA GLN A 97 -6.31 -20.43 19.29
C GLN A 97 -6.88 -19.08 18.81
N SER A 98 -8.21 -18.94 18.81
CA SER A 98 -8.90 -17.68 18.51
C SER A 98 -8.51 -16.54 19.46
N ALA A 99 -8.27 -16.81 20.74
CA ALA A 99 -7.85 -15.80 21.71
C ALA A 99 -6.39 -15.34 21.47
N SER A 100 -5.50 -16.25 21.06
CA SER A 100 -4.11 -15.90 20.73
C SER A 100 -4.00 -15.06 19.46
N THR A 101 -4.76 -15.39 18.41
CA THR A 101 -4.84 -14.58 17.18
C THR A 101 -5.42 -13.20 17.46
N LYS A 102 -6.42 -13.11 18.35
CA LYS A 102 -7.04 -11.85 18.76
C LYS A 102 -6.10 -10.96 19.59
N LEU A 103 -5.32 -11.55 20.50
CA LEU A 103 -4.29 -10.81 21.24
C LEU A 103 -3.21 -10.24 20.30
N ALA A 104 -2.78 -11.02 19.30
CA ALA A 104 -1.87 -10.53 18.27
C ALA A 104 -2.49 -9.41 17.41
N ALA A 105 -3.80 -9.51 17.11
CA ALA A 105 -4.55 -8.43 16.46
C ALA A 105 -4.58 -7.16 17.32
N GLN A 106 -4.86 -7.28 18.61
CA GLN A 106 -4.90 -6.14 19.54
C GLN A 106 -3.53 -5.49 19.72
N VAL A 107 -2.44 -6.27 19.74
CA VAL A 107 -1.07 -5.70 19.81
C VAL A 107 -0.74 -4.87 18.56
N ILE A 108 -1.24 -5.28 17.39
CA ILE A 108 -0.89 -4.62 16.12
C ILE A 108 -1.88 -3.49 15.77
N LEU A 109 -3.18 -3.72 16.00
CA LEU A 109 -4.29 -2.86 15.57
C LEU A 109 -5.03 -2.20 16.75
N GLY A 110 -4.66 -2.46 18.01
CA GLY A 110 -5.43 -2.02 19.19
C GLY A 110 -5.57 -0.50 19.27
N ASP A 111 -4.47 0.24 19.11
CA ASP A 111 -4.48 1.70 19.11
C ASP A 111 -5.32 2.27 17.96
N ILE A 112 -5.41 1.54 16.85
CA ILE A 112 -6.18 1.92 15.65
C ILE A 112 -7.66 1.64 15.82
N ILE A 113 -8.01 0.52 16.47
CA ILE A 113 -9.38 0.22 16.85
C ILE A 113 -9.90 1.33 17.75
N GLN A 114 -9.11 1.73 18.76
CA GLN A 114 -9.48 2.83 19.65
C GLN A 114 -9.61 4.15 18.89
N ALA A 115 -8.62 4.50 18.06
CA ALA A 115 -8.66 5.72 17.26
C ALA A 115 -9.87 5.76 16.31
N ALA A 116 -10.24 4.62 15.71
CA ALA A 116 -11.41 4.53 14.85
C ALA A 116 -12.71 4.73 15.64
N HIS A 117 -12.83 4.15 16.84
CA HIS A 117 -14.00 4.36 17.70
C HIS A 117 -14.17 5.81 18.14
N ASP A 118 -13.07 6.52 18.38
CA ASP A 118 -13.06 7.92 18.79
C ASP A 118 -13.18 8.90 17.61
N ASP A 119 -13.14 8.41 16.37
CA ASP A 119 -13.10 9.23 15.16
C ASP A 119 -14.47 9.88 14.83
N PRO A 120 -14.49 11.16 14.41
CA PRO A 120 -15.72 11.84 14.03
C PRO A 120 -16.52 11.15 12.92
N VAL A 121 -15.91 10.34 12.05
CA VAL A 121 -16.62 9.57 11.02
C VAL A 121 -17.59 8.56 11.65
N HIS A 122 -17.28 8.03 12.84
CA HIS A 122 -18.21 7.19 13.59
C HIS A 122 -19.32 7.99 14.27
N MET A 123 -19.09 9.28 14.54
CA MET A 123 -19.95 10.15 15.36
C MET A 123 -20.77 11.17 14.55
N SER A 124 -20.41 11.39 13.28
CA SER A 124 -20.96 12.42 12.40
C SER A 124 -21.63 11.80 11.17
N GLU A 125 -22.73 12.39 10.73
CA GLU A 125 -23.41 11.97 9.50
C GLU A 125 -22.62 12.33 8.23
N GLU A 126 -21.78 13.37 8.32
CA GLU A 126 -20.93 13.89 7.25
C GLU A 126 -19.47 13.93 7.69
N SER A 127 -18.58 13.48 6.81
CA SER A 127 -17.14 13.47 7.02
C SER A 127 -16.40 13.71 5.72
N GLU A 128 -15.13 14.09 5.80
CA GLU A 128 -14.30 14.35 4.63
C GLU A 128 -13.16 13.33 4.56
N TRP A 129 -12.99 12.72 3.39
CA TRP A 129 -11.82 11.90 3.07
C TRP A 129 -11.13 12.48 1.83
N ARG A 130 -9.91 13.00 2.02
CA ARG A 130 -9.08 13.60 0.96
C ARG A 130 -9.79 14.65 0.09
N GLY A 131 -10.55 15.56 0.69
CA GLY A 131 -11.31 16.57 -0.06
C GLY A 131 -12.63 16.06 -0.64
N MET A 132 -12.98 14.79 -0.43
CA MET A 132 -14.24 14.19 -0.86
C MET A 132 -15.20 14.08 0.33
N GLN A 133 -16.42 14.56 0.16
CA GLN A 133 -17.46 14.41 1.18
C GLN A 133 -17.99 12.97 1.21
N VAL A 134 -18.10 12.43 2.41
CA VAL A 134 -18.55 11.07 2.70
C VAL A 134 -19.70 11.15 3.69
N GLN A 135 -20.84 10.60 3.30
CA GLN A 135 -22.00 10.47 4.17
C GLN A 135 -22.11 9.04 4.69
N ALA A 136 -22.28 8.88 6.00
CA ALA A 136 -22.41 7.55 6.61
C ALA A 136 -23.61 6.76 6.02
N ALA A 137 -24.65 7.46 5.56
CA ALA A 137 -25.82 6.88 4.91
C ALA A 137 -25.53 6.30 3.51
N SER A 138 -24.54 6.83 2.78
CA SER A 138 -24.22 6.42 1.40
C SER A 138 -23.08 5.41 1.28
N LEU A 139 -22.47 4.99 2.40
CA LEU A 139 -21.34 4.05 2.41
C LEU A 139 -21.64 2.67 1.78
N SER A 140 -22.90 2.23 1.79
CA SER A 140 -23.33 1.00 1.10
C SER A 140 -23.35 1.16 -0.44
N ASP A 141 -23.60 2.38 -0.93
CA ASP A 141 -23.72 2.72 -2.36
C ASP A 141 -22.89 3.95 -2.72
N LEU A 142 -21.57 3.82 -2.50
CA LEU A 142 -20.63 4.89 -2.78
C LEU A 142 -20.54 5.19 -4.28
N PRO A 143 -20.40 6.48 -4.66
CA PRO A 143 -20.12 6.86 -6.02
C PRO A 143 -18.92 6.09 -6.59
N LEU A 144 -19.00 5.71 -7.87
CA LEU A 144 -17.94 4.94 -8.53
C LEU A 144 -16.57 5.61 -8.43
N HIS A 145 -16.52 6.93 -8.60
CA HIS A 145 -15.27 7.69 -8.52
C HIS A 145 -14.61 7.58 -7.14
N PHE A 146 -15.39 7.65 -6.04
CA PHE A 146 -14.88 7.45 -4.68
C PHE A 146 -14.30 6.05 -4.50
N THR A 147 -15.04 5.02 -4.95
CA THR A 147 -14.57 3.63 -4.87
C THR A 147 -13.28 3.44 -5.67
N CYS A 148 -13.20 3.98 -6.89
CA CYS A 148 -11.99 3.93 -7.71
C CYS A 148 -10.81 4.62 -7.01
N SER A 149 -11.02 5.79 -6.42
CA SER A 149 -10.00 6.54 -5.68
C SER A 149 -9.47 5.78 -4.47
N LEU A 150 -10.37 5.20 -3.67
CA LEU A 150 -10.01 4.40 -2.50
C LEU A 150 -9.23 3.14 -2.90
N LEU A 151 -9.68 2.44 -3.95
CA LEU A 151 -8.98 1.25 -4.45
C LEU A 151 -7.60 1.61 -4.99
N TRP A 152 -7.50 2.72 -5.75
CA TRP A 152 -6.23 3.22 -6.26
C TRP A 152 -5.25 3.51 -5.13
N GLU A 153 -5.68 4.25 -4.10
CA GLU A 153 -4.86 4.55 -2.92
C GLU A 153 -4.37 3.26 -2.24
N LEU A 154 -5.28 2.30 -2.00
CA LEU A 154 -4.90 1.03 -1.38
C LEU A 154 -3.92 0.23 -2.24
N TYR A 155 -4.08 0.21 -3.56
CA TYR A 155 -3.12 -0.46 -4.45
C TYR A 155 -1.75 0.22 -4.41
N GLU A 156 -1.73 1.55 -4.40
CA GLU A 156 -0.49 2.31 -4.38
C GLU A 156 0.24 2.17 -3.04
N LEU A 157 -0.45 2.33 -1.91
CA LEU A 157 0.10 2.12 -0.58
C LEU A 157 0.61 0.69 -0.38
N ASN A 158 -0.15 -0.32 -0.81
CA ASN A 158 0.35 -1.70 -0.76
C ASN A 158 1.62 -1.86 -1.61
N PHE A 159 1.66 -1.34 -2.84
CA PHE A 159 2.85 -1.45 -3.69
C PHE A 159 4.07 -0.78 -3.06
N HIS A 160 3.92 0.43 -2.53
CA HIS A 160 4.96 1.17 -1.82
C HIS A 160 5.59 0.37 -0.68
N TYR A 161 4.75 -0.19 0.18
CA TYR A 161 5.20 -0.89 1.38
C TYR A 161 5.66 -2.32 1.10
N GLU A 162 5.09 -3.00 0.10
CA GLU A 162 5.60 -4.28 -0.39
C GLU A 162 6.99 -4.11 -1.01
N LEU A 163 7.22 -3.04 -1.80
CA LEU A 163 8.53 -2.74 -2.36
C LEU A 163 9.55 -2.43 -1.25
N CYS A 164 9.15 -1.64 -0.24
CA CYS A 164 9.98 -1.32 0.93
C CYS A 164 10.38 -2.58 1.72
N ALA A 165 9.41 -3.45 2.03
CA ALA A 165 9.67 -4.71 2.73
C ALA A 165 10.56 -5.65 1.91
N LEU A 166 10.36 -5.71 0.59
CA LEU A 166 11.20 -6.50 -0.31
C LEU A 166 12.64 -5.97 -0.36
N ASP A 167 12.81 -4.65 -0.50
CA ASP A 167 14.13 -4.03 -0.52
C ASP A 167 14.90 -4.24 0.81
N GLN A 168 14.22 -4.09 1.95
CA GLN A 168 14.74 -4.41 3.28
C GLN A 168 15.25 -5.85 3.38
N ALA A 169 14.49 -6.79 2.83
CA ALA A 169 14.83 -8.20 2.91
C ALA A 169 15.99 -8.59 1.96
N LEU A 170 16.12 -7.91 0.82
CA LEU A 170 17.16 -8.17 -0.17
C LEU A 170 18.48 -7.49 0.14
N VAL A 171 18.45 -6.30 0.76
CA VAL A 171 19.63 -5.48 1.04
C VAL A 171 19.65 -5.00 2.51
N PRO A 172 19.55 -5.92 3.50
CA PRO A 172 19.36 -5.57 4.90
C PRO A 172 20.48 -4.69 5.48
N GLN A 173 21.67 -4.70 4.88
CA GLN A 173 22.80 -3.87 5.28
C GLN A 173 22.59 -2.36 5.09
N LEU A 174 21.64 -1.94 4.24
CA LEU A 174 21.32 -0.53 4.00
C LEU A 174 20.24 0.03 4.95
N TRP A 175 19.61 -0.83 5.75
CA TRP A 175 18.49 -0.49 6.63
C TRP A 175 18.77 -0.35 8.15
N PRO A 176 19.99 -0.57 8.71
CA PRO A 176 20.27 -0.20 10.10
C PRO A 176 20.08 1.31 10.32
N ASN A 177 19.87 1.75 11.57
CA ASN A 177 19.67 3.18 11.91
C ASN A 177 20.95 4.03 11.71
N SER A 178 21.37 4.19 10.46
CA SER A 178 22.50 4.98 9.98
C SER A 178 22.03 6.05 8.99
N LEU A 179 22.95 6.94 8.59
CA LEU A 179 22.69 7.92 7.54
C LEU A 179 22.29 7.23 6.21
N ASP A 180 22.88 6.08 5.92
CA ASP A 180 22.63 5.31 4.69
C ASP A 180 21.16 4.89 4.57
N LYS A 181 20.50 4.54 5.70
CA LYS A 181 19.07 4.21 5.72
C LYS A 181 18.22 5.37 5.21
N TYR A 182 18.46 6.58 5.69
CA TYR A 182 17.66 7.74 5.27
C TYR A 182 17.90 8.08 3.79
N THR A 183 19.13 7.97 3.31
CA THR A 183 19.44 8.16 1.89
C THR A 183 18.78 7.10 1.02
N HIS A 184 18.82 5.83 1.44
CA HIS A 184 18.22 4.72 0.69
C HIS A 184 16.69 4.77 0.71
N GLN A 185 16.09 5.11 1.86
CA GLN A 185 14.66 5.32 1.99
C GLN A 185 14.18 6.53 1.16
N SER A 186 14.94 7.63 1.15
CA SER A 186 14.65 8.78 0.28
C SER A 186 14.70 8.41 -1.21
N LEU A 187 15.66 7.57 -1.61
CA LEU A 187 15.71 7.03 -2.97
C LEU A 187 14.45 6.22 -3.29
N LEU A 188 14.03 5.31 -2.39
CA LEU A 188 12.82 4.52 -2.56
C LEU A 188 11.59 5.41 -2.76
N TRP A 189 11.40 6.41 -1.90
CA TRP A 189 10.24 7.31 -2.01
C TRP A 189 10.29 8.20 -3.25
N SER A 190 11.48 8.54 -3.76
CA SER A 190 11.65 9.33 -4.98
C SER A 190 11.24 8.61 -6.28
N ILE A 191 10.96 7.29 -6.21
CA ILE A 191 10.41 6.51 -7.33
C ILE A 191 8.97 6.93 -7.64
N PHE A 192 8.28 7.51 -6.66
CA PHE A 192 6.87 7.83 -6.73
C PHE A 192 6.64 9.34 -6.85
N PRO A 193 5.60 9.78 -7.57
CA PRO A 193 5.20 11.18 -7.58
C PRO A 193 5.03 11.72 -6.15
N GLY A 194 5.43 12.97 -5.93
CA GLY A 194 5.39 13.61 -4.61
C GLY A 194 6.61 13.34 -3.73
N GLY A 195 7.37 12.24 -3.94
CA GLY A 195 8.67 11.99 -3.30
C GLY A 195 8.69 11.90 -1.77
N CYS A 196 7.54 12.01 -1.11
CA CYS A 196 7.38 12.22 0.32
C CYS A 196 6.53 11.12 0.96
N GLY A 197 7.09 9.92 1.14
CA GLY A 197 6.58 8.83 2.00
C GLY A 197 5.07 8.81 2.22
N LEU A 198 4.63 8.71 3.49
CA LEU A 198 3.22 8.83 3.87
C LEU A 198 2.73 10.28 4.02
N SER A 199 3.62 11.27 4.13
CA SER A 199 3.21 12.68 4.30
C SER A 199 2.45 13.23 3.07
N SER A 200 2.68 12.68 1.88
CA SER A 200 1.89 13.01 0.68
C SER A 200 0.46 12.43 0.71
N TRP A 201 0.18 11.49 1.61
CA TRP A 201 -1.07 10.72 1.66
C TRP A 201 -2.14 11.36 2.55
N SER A 202 -1.93 12.58 3.05
CA SER A 202 -2.98 13.39 3.66
C SER A 202 -3.47 14.51 2.75
N ALA A 203 -2.82 14.71 1.60
CA ALA A 203 -3.22 15.71 0.63
C ALA A 203 -4.51 15.30 -0.11
N PRO A 204 -5.34 16.28 -0.53
CA PRO A 204 -6.46 16.02 -1.42
C PRO A 204 -6.01 15.27 -2.66
N LEU A 205 -6.86 14.37 -3.15
CA LEU A 205 -6.57 13.69 -4.42
C LEU A 205 -6.52 14.73 -5.55
N PRO A 206 -5.57 14.60 -6.48
CA PRO A 206 -5.53 15.48 -7.63
C PRO A 206 -6.84 15.39 -8.40
N GLN A 207 -7.44 16.55 -8.68
CA GLN A 207 -8.72 16.66 -9.38
C GLN A 207 -8.60 16.29 -10.86
N GLU A 208 -7.38 16.36 -11.40
CA GLU A 208 -7.07 16.00 -12.78
C GLU A 208 -6.10 14.81 -12.80
N PRO A 209 -6.28 13.87 -13.74
CA PRO A 209 -5.32 12.79 -13.93
C PRO A 209 -3.98 13.38 -14.38
N HIS A 210 -2.99 13.34 -13.49
CA HIS A 210 -1.61 13.66 -13.84
C HIS A 210 -0.93 12.41 -14.36
N ASP A 211 -0.52 12.45 -15.63
CA ASP A 211 0.26 11.38 -16.25
C ASP A 211 1.71 11.43 -15.74
N LEU A 212 1.93 10.95 -14.51
CA LEU A 212 3.20 10.99 -13.80
C LEU A 212 3.60 9.61 -13.27
N GLY A 213 4.85 9.48 -12.83
CA GLY A 213 5.36 8.28 -12.17
C GLY A 213 5.75 7.17 -13.15
N LEU A 214 5.87 5.97 -12.62
CA LEU A 214 6.28 4.78 -13.38
C LEU A 214 5.29 4.38 -14.48
N THR A 215 4.05 4.86 -14.41
CA THR A 215 2.98 4.53 -15.34
C THR A 215 2.63 5.68 -16.27
N ALA A 216 3.45 6.75 -16.31
CA ALA A 216 3.24 7.83 -17.26
C ALA A 216 3.28 7.30 -18.70
N SER A 217 2.40 7.84 -19.54
CA SER A 217 2.22 7.45 -20.95
C SER A 217 3.39 7.94 -21.78
N GLU A 218 3.92 9.13 -21.47
CA GLU A 218 5.10 9.71 -22.10
C GLU A 218 6.38 9.22 -21.42
N MET A 219 7.32 8.68 -22.21
CA MET A 219 8.56 8.10 -21.69
C MET A 219 9.43 9.17 -21.02
N GLU A 220 9.47 10.39 -21.55
CA GLU A 220 10.20 11.53 -20.98
C GLU A 220 9.74 11.84 -19.56
N VAL A 221 8.46 11.65 -19.27
CA VAL A 221 7.86 11.88 -17.96
C VAL A 221 8.09 10.69 -17.02
N ALA A 222 8.03 9.46 -17.54
CA ALA A 222 8.32 8.25 -16.77
C ALA A 222 9.82 8.09 -16.43
N LEU A 223 10.70 8.57 -17.30
CA LEU A 223 12.15 8.29 -17.27
C LEU A 223 12.82 8.66 -15.95
N PRO A 224 12.56 9.82 -15.31
CA PRO A 224 13.14 10.13 -14.00
C PRO A 224 12.81 9.07 -12.95
N TYR A 225 11.54 8.65 -12.88
CA TYR A 225 11.06 7.65 -11.92
C TYR A 225 11.63 6.26 -12.23
N LEU A 226 11.65 5.87 -13.51
CA LEU A 226 12.27 4.62 -13.96
C LEU A 226 13.77 4.57 -13.61
N ASN A 227 14.47 5.69 -13.75
CA ASN A 227 15.88 5.77 -13.38
C ASN A 227 16.10 5.68 -11.87
N LYS A 228 15.22 6.28 -11.05
CA LYS A 228 15.24 6.08 -9.60
C LYS A 228 14.97 4.63 -9.22
N PHE A 229 14.03 3.98 -9.92
CA PHE A 229 13.74 2.59 -9.69
C PHE A 229 14.93 1.69 -10.08
N CYS A 230 15.56 1.93 -11.23
CA CYS A 230 16.78 1.22 -11.62
C CYS A 230 17.91 1.45 -10.61
N GLN A 231 18.06 2.67 -10.11
CA GLN A 231 19.04 3.00 -9.07
C GLN A 231 18.79 2.19 -7.79
N LEU A 232 17.54 2.06 -7.34
CA LEU A 232 17.18 1.20 -6.20
C LEU A 232 17.55 -0.26 -6.47
N LEU A 233 17.11 -0.81 -7.60
CA LEU A 233 17.35 -2.19 -8.00
C LEU A 233 18.85 -2.50 -8.19
N SER A 234 19.67 -1.50 -8.50
CA SER A 234 21.11 -1.68 -8.70
C SER A 234 21.83 -2.17 -7.43
N ALA A 235 21.27 -1.91 -6.25
CA ALA A 235 21.76 -2.40 -4.97
C ALA A 235 21.39 -3.87 -4.70
N TRP A 236 20.43 -4.43 -5.43
CA TRP A 236 19.91 -5.78 -5.19
C TRP A 236 20.90 -6.86 -5.66
N PRO A 237 20.99 -7.98 -4.92
CA PRO A 237 21.87 -9.08 -5.30
C PRO A 237 21.45 -9.70 -6.63
N GLY A 238 22.40 -9.88 -7.54
CA GLY A 238 22.17 -10.54 -8.84
C GLY A 238 21.43 -9.69 -9.87
N VAL A 239 21.38 -8.36 -9.68
CA VAL A 239 20.75 -7.44 -10.64
C VAL A 239 21.42 -7.54 -12.03
N PRO A 240 20.63 -7.67 -13.11
CA PRO A 240 21.14 -7.67 -14.48
C PRO A 240 21.94 -6.40 -14.81
N PHE A 241 23.00 -6.54 -15.63
CA PHE A 241 23.89 -5.43 -15.96
C PHE A 241 23.18 -4.22 -16.57
N HIS A 242 22.17 -4.44 -17.41
CA HIS A 242 21.41 -3.36 -18.05
C HIS A 242 20.58 -2.50 -17.08
N LEU A 243 20.30 -2.99 -15.86
CA LEU A 243 19.62 -2.20 -14.81
C LEU A 243 20.60 -1.45 -13.90
N LYS A 244 21.91 -1.67 -14.06
CA LYS A 244 22.95 -0.97 -13.27
C LYS A 244 23.29 0.42 -13.78
N SER A 245 22.79 0.78 -14.97
CA SER A 245 23.03 2.08 -15.59
C SER A 245 21.70 2.77 -15.84
N PRO A 246 21.64 4.12 -15.74
CA PRO A 246 20.44 4.86 -16.10
C PRO A 246 20.01 4.57 -17.53
N ILE A 247 18.70 4.43 -17.72
CA ILE A 247 18.06 4.37 -19.03
C ILE A 247 18.28 5.72 -19.72
N LYS A 248 18.69 5.68 -20.98
CA LYS A 248 18.83 6.83 -21.86
C LYS A 248 17.80 6.71 -22.97
N LEU A 249 17.15 7.82 -23.30
CA LEU A 249 16.37 7.93 -24.53
C LEU A 249 17.36 8.05 -25.68
N ASP A 250 17.54 6.97 -26.43
CA ASP A 250 18.18 7.07 -27.74
C ASP A 250 17.17 7.75 -28.67
N GLY A 251 17.55 8.87 -29.29
CA GLY A 251 16.65 9.72 -30.09
C GLY A 251 16.17 9.09 -31.41
N SER A 252 15.98 7.77 -31.46
CA SER A 252 15.65 7.01 -32.66
C SER A 252 14.27 6.35 -32.63
N ASP A 253 13.54 6.36 -31.51
CA ASP A 253 12.22 5.71 -31.40
C ASP A 253 11.08 6.73 -31.15
N CYS A 254 11.02 7.77 -31.97
CA CYS A 254 9.81 8.58 -32.17
C CYS A 254 9.32 8.42 -33.61
N ILE A 255 8.61 7.33 -33.92
CA ILE A 255 7.56 7.24 -34.97
C ILE A 255 6.47 6.29 -34.51
#